data_AF-A0A6I6WEE9-F1
#
_entry.id   AF-A0A6I6WEE9-F1
#
_cell.length_a   1.000
_cell.length_b   1.000
_cell.length_c   1.000
_cell.angle_alpha   90.00
_cell.angle_beta   90.00
_cell.angle_gamma   90.00
#
_symmetry.space_group_name_H-M   'P 1'
#
loop_
_entity.id
_entity.type
_entity.pdbx_description
1 polymer ?
#
loop_
_entity_poly.entity_id
_entity_poly.type
_entity_poly.pdbx_seq_one_letter_code
_entity_poly.pdbx_strand_id
1 'polypeptide(L)'
;MRGLRVGDTVRVCGSDRLMRLMAVEDRGDRAPAFVVFVRPLGGGVEHMCPMTDIEPVCEHEQLAMHPDGKRCSECGALIYARRVRRG
;
A
#
# COMPACT_ATOMS: atom_id res chain seq x y z
N MET A 1 -12.49 -6.24 -8.44
CA MET A 1 -11.27 -5.46 -8.14
C MET A 1 -10.33 -5.62 -9.31
N ARG A 2 -9.87 -4.52 -9.95
CA ARG A 2 -8.78 -4.60 -10.94
C ARG A 2 -7.54 -5.12 -10.19
N GLY A 3 -6.84 -6.10 -10.77
CA GLY A 3 -5.60 -6.61 -10.19
C GLY A 3 -4.53 -5.53 -10.11
N LEU A 4 -3.65 -5.64 -9.11
CA LEU A 4 -2.50 -4.75 -8.91
C LEU A 4 -1.61 -4.72 -10.15
N ARG A 5 -1.13 -3.53 -10.53
CA ARG A 5 -0.24 -3.29 -11.66
C ARG A 5 1.03 -2.58 -11.19
N VAL A 6 2.14 -2.89 -11.84
CA VAL A 6 3.39 -2.14 -11.64
C VAL A 6 3.12 -0.66 -11.94
N GLY A 7 3.56 0.21 -11.04
CA GLY A 7 3.29 1.65 -11.05
C GLY A 7 2.19 2.08 -10.08
N ASP A 8 1.31 1.16 -9.65
CA ASP A 8 0.22 1.45 -8.74
C ASP A 8 0.73 1.98 -7.40
N THR A 9 -0.03 2.91 -6.83
CA THR A 9 0.19 3.32 -5.45
C THR A 9 -0.44 2.29 -4.53
N VAL A 10 0.35 1.83 -3.57
CA VAL A 10 -0.04 0.79 -2.61
C VAL A 10 0.37 1.18 -1.21
N ARG A 11 -0.31 0.59 -0.24
CA ARG A 11 0.06 0.63 1.18
C ARG A 11 0.58 -0.75 1.58
N VAL A 12 1.65 -0.75 2.38
CA VAL A 12 2.11 -1.97 3.06
C VAL A 12 1.44 -2.01 4.43
N CYS A 13 0.79 -3.13 4.77
CA CYS A 13 0.19 -3.36 6.07
C CYS A 13 1.23 -3.14 7.19
N GLY A 14 0.89 -2.33 8.20
CA GLY A 14 1.81 -1.93 9.26
C GLY A 14 2.74 -0.76 8.93
N SER A 15 2.69 -0.22 7.70
CA SER A 15 3.36 1.02 7.31
C SER A 15 2.35 2.15 7.14
N ASP A 16 2.69 3.34 7.64
CA ASP A 16 1.94 4.58 7.40
C ASP A 16 2.37 5.26 6.08
N ARG A 17 3.27 4.64 5.31
CA ARG A 17 3.82 5.22 4.08
C ARG A 17 3.17 4.63 2.85
N LEU A 18 2.86 5.49 1.88
CA LEU A 18 2.51 5.07 0.53
C LEU A 18 3.76 4.68 -0.25
N MET A 19 3.62 3.60 -1.00
CA MET A 19 4.67 3.04 -1.83
C MET A 19 4.15 2.91 -3.27
N ARG A 20 5.07 2.85 -4.23
CA ARG A 20 4.80 2.46 -5.61
C ARG A 20 5.15 0.99 -5.79
N LEU A 21 4.25 0.21 -6.40
CA LEU A 21 4.52 -1.16 -6.79
C LEU A 21 5.52 -1.18 -7.95
N MET A 22 6.65 -1.85 -7.76
CA MET A 22 7.75 -1.90 -8.72
C MET A 22 7.78 -3.23 -9.48
N ALA A 23 7.46 -4.33 -8.81
CA ALA A 23 7.37 -5.66 -9.43
C ALA A 23 6.51 -6.59 -8.58
N VAL A 24 6.00 -7.64 -9.22
CA VAL A 24 5.37 -8.79 -8.57
C VAL A 24 6.11 -10.02 -9.09
N GLU A 25 6.59 -10.86 -8.18
CA GLU A 25 7.33 -12.08 -8.51
C GLU A 25 6.57 -13.29 -7.98
N ASP A 26 6.31 -14.25 -8.85
CA ASP A 26 5.76 -15.56 -8.50
C ASP A 26 6.91 -16.50 -8.12
N ARG A 27 6.96 -16.87 -6.85
CA ARG A 27 7.87 -17.86 -6.27
C ARG A 27 7.11 -19.14 -5.95
N GLY A 28 6.39 -19.69 -6.92
CA GLY A 28 5.47 -20.83 -6.82
C GLY A 28 5.96 -22.11 -6.10
N ASP A 29 7.14 -22.10 -5.51
CA ASP A 29 7.74 -23.09 -4.62
C ASP A 29 7.65 -22.75 -3.11
N ARG A 30 7.19 -21.56 -2.69
CA ARG A 30 7.06 -21.17 -1.27
C ARG A 30 5.78 -20.37 -0.96
N ALA A 31 5.21 -20.52 0.23
CA ALA A 31 4.12 -19.66 0.71
C ALA A 31 4.66 -18.47 1.53
N PRO A 32 4.23 -17.21 1.28
CA PRO A 32 3.31 -16.79 0.23
C PRO A 32 3.95 -16.87 -1.17
N ALA A 33 3.19 -17.42 -2.13
CA ALA A 33 3.67 -17.69 -3.50
C ALA A 33 4.03 -16.42 -4.26
N PHE A 34 3.45 -15.27 -3.89
CA PHE A 34 3.75 -13.99 -4.53
C PHE A 34 4.45 -13.06 -3.55
N VAL A 35 5.60 -12.56 -3.96
CA VAL A 35 6.27 -11.43 -3.32
C VAL A 35 6.16 -10.21 -4.20
N VAL A 36 6.11 -9.04 -3.57
CA VAL A 36 6.06 -7.77 -4.26
C VAL A 36 7.27 -6.92 -3.88
N PHE A 37 7.67 -6.09 -4.82
CA PHE A 37 8.71 -5.09 -4.62
C PHE A 37 8.04 -3.73 -4.64
N VAL A 38 8.28 -2.93 -3.61
CA VAL A 38 7.64 -1.62 -3.43
C VAL A 38 8.67 -0.57 -3.07
N ARG A 39 8.48 0.67 -3.53
CA ARG A 39 9.38 1.79 -3.22
C ARG A 39 8.62 2.97 -2.65
N PRO A 40 9.13 3.70 -1.64
CA PRO A 40 8.49 4.92 -1.17
C PRO A 40 8.28 5.93 -2.30
N LEU A 41 7.12 6.60 -2.33
CA LEU A 41 6.80 7.60 -3.36
C LEU A 41 7.78 8.78 -3.39
N GLY A 42 8.33 9.16 -2.23
CA GLY A 42 9.35 10.21 -2.11
C GLY A 42 10.75 9.80 -2.59
N GLY A 43 10.89 8.61 -3.19
CA GLY A 43 12.17 8.00 -3.50
C GLY A 43 12.78 7.27 -2.29
N GLY A 44 13.81 6.46 -2.56
CA GLY A 44 14.48 5.66 -1.55
C GLY A 44 14.71 4.21 -1.98
N VAL A 45 15.03 3.38 -1.01
CA VAL A 45 15.34 1.96 -1.20
C VAL A 45 14.05 1.17 -1.47
N GLU A 46 14.17 0.14 -2.30
CA GLU A 46 13.10 -0.79 -2.59
C GLU A 46 12.98 -1.85 -1.48
N HIS A 47 11.75 -2.22 -1.17
CA HIS A 47 11.42 -3.18 -0.12
C HIS A 47 10.69 -4.37 -0.74
N MET A 48 11.06 -5.57 -0.31
CA MET A 48 10.36 -6.81 -0.63
C MET A 48 9.40 -7.15 0.50
N CYS A 49 8.16 -7.51 0.17
CA CYS A 49 7.18 -8.00 1.15
C CYS A 49 6.18 -8.99 0.51
N PRO A 50 5.48 -9.79 1.32
CA PRO A 50 4.36 -10.60 0.86
C PRO A 50 3.30 -9.80 0.11
N MET A 51 2.73 -10.35 -0.96
CA MET A 51 1.57 -9.74 -1.62
C MET A 51 0.36 -9.59 -0.68
N THR A 52 0.22 -10.48 0.31
CA THR A 52 -0.83 -10.41 1.34
C THR A 52 -0.73 -9.18 2.24
N ASP A 53 0.44 -8.56 2.29
CA ASP A 53 0.69 -7.36 3.09
C ASP A 53 0.47 -6.09 2.26
N ILE A 54 0.00 -6.21 1.02
CA ILE A 54 -0.25 -5.07 0.13
C ILE A 54 -1.73 -4.78 0.00
N GLU A 55 -2.07 -3.53 0.21
CA GLU A 55 -3.39 -2.99 -0.08
C GLU A 55 -3.31 -1.93 -1.19
N PRO A 56 -4.14 -2.03 -2.25
CA PRO A 56 -4.24 -0.99 -3.25
C PRO A 56 -4.75 0.31 -2.62
N VAL A 57 -4.14 1.42 -2.99
CA VAL A 57 -4.59 2.76 -2.61
C VAL A 57 -5.52 3.25 -3.72
N CYS A 58 -6.63 3.88 -3.36
CA CYS A 58 -7.53 4.42 -4.39
C CYS A 58 -6.84 5.53 -5.19
N GLU A 59 -7.18 5.65 -6.48
CA GLU A 59 -6.55 6.62 -7.40
C GLU A 59 -7.17 8.03 -7.34
N HIS A 60 -8.25 8.21 -6.58
CA HIS A 60 -8.92 9.52 -6.48
C HIS A 60 -8.04 10.54 -5.73
N GLU A 61 -7.97 11.76 -6.26
CA GLU A 61 -7.10 12.82 -5.74
C GLU A 61 -7.64 13.48 -4.46
N GLN A 62 -8.95 13.39 -4.23
CA GLN A 62 -9.60 14.06 -3.11
C GLN A 62 -9.46 13.25 -1.82
N LEU A 63 -8.68 13.80 -0.88
CA LEU A 63 -8.48 13.22 0.45
C LEU A 63 -9.11 14.10 1.54
N ALA A 64 -9.83 13.48 2.47
CA ALA A 64 -10.37 14.09 3.67
C ALA A 64 -9.66 13.57 4.93
N MET A 65 -9.54 14.43 5.95
CA MET A 65 -9.05 14.03 7.27
C MET A 65 -10.18 13.44 8.10
N HIS A 66 -9.98 12.26 8.66
CA HIS A 66 -10.89 11.55 9.56
C HIS A 66 -10.21 11.22 10.90
N PRO A 67 -10.98 10.86 11.95
CA PRO A 67 -10.41 10.54 13.26
C PRO A 67 -9.35 9.43 13.24
N ASP A 68 -9.53 8.45 12.35
CA ASP A 68 -8.68 7.27 12.18
C ASP A 68 -7.56 7.45 11.13
N GLY A 69 -7.51 8.59 10.43
CA GLY A 69 -6.52 8.82 9.39
C GLY A 69 -7.00 9.70 8.24
N LYS A 70 -6.22 9.75 7.15
CA LYS A 70 -6.67 10.37 5.89
C LYS A 70 -7.39 9.32 5.05
N ARG A 71 -8.61 9.63 4.62
CA ARG A 71 -9.41 8.80 3.72
C ARG A 71 -9.65 9.52 2.40
N CYS A 72 -9.98 8.77 1.37
CA CYS A 72 -10.50 9.34 0.13
C CYS A 72 -11.93 9.85 0.32
N SER A 73 -12.20 11.07 -0.12
CA SER A 73 -13.53 11.69 -0.05
C SER A 73 -14.54 11.04 -1.00
N GLU A 74 -14.08 10.42 -2.09
CA GLU A 74 -14.95 9.83 -3.11
C GLU A 74 -15.35 8.39 -2.79
N CYS A 75 -14.40 7.54 -2.38
CA CYS A 75 -14.67 6.11 -2.12
C CYS A 75 -14.49 5.69 -0.65
N GLY A 76 -14.10 6.59 0.25
CA GLY A 76 -13.97 6.33 1.69
C GLY A 76 -12.78 5.48 2.11
N ALA A 77 -11.92 5.07 1.16
CA ALA A 77 -10.74 4.22 1.41
C ALA A 77 -9.75 4.91 2.36
N LEU A 78 -9.24 4.17 3.37
CA LEU A 78 -8.23 4.67 4.30
C LEU A 78 -6.83 4.64 3.66
N ILE A 79 -6.26 5.82 3.43
CA ILE A 79 -4.99 6.00 2.70
C ILE A 79 -3.82 6.12 3.66
N TYR A 80 -4.00 6.87 4.75
CA TYR A 80 -3.01 7.00 5.81
C TYR A 80 -3.68 6.75 7.15
N ALA A 81 -3.36 5.66 7.82
CA ALA A 81 -3.81 5.45 9.19
C ALA A 81 -3.16 6.50 10.10
N ARG A 82 -3.92 7.05 11.04
CA ARG A 82 -3.35 7.85 12.12
C ARG A 82 -2.69 6.87 13.09
N ARG A 83 -1.40 7.05 13.39
CA ARG A 83 -0.77 6.32 14.50
C ARG A 83 -1.55 6.57 15.78
N VAL A 84 -2.27 5.55 16.25
CA VAL A 84 -2.70 5.51 17.64
C VAL A 84 -1.42 5.24 18.42
N ARG A 85 -0.86 6.27 19.09
CA ARG A 85 0.16 6.02 20.10
C ARG A 85 -0.52 5.19 21.19
N ARG A 86 -0.32 3.87 21.18
CA ARG A 86 -0.59 3.05 22.37
C ARG A 86 0.43 3.50 23.40
N GLY A 87 -0.05 4.25 24.40
CA GLY A 87 0.71 4.56 25.61
C GLY A 87 0.90 3.32 26.45
#